data_AF-D6BGR5-F1
#
_entry.id   AF-D6BGR5-F1
#
_cell.length_a   1.000
_cell.length_b   1.000
_cell.length_c   1.000
_cell.angle_alpha   90.00
_cell.angle_beta   90.00
_cell.angle_gamma   90.00
#
_symmetry.space_group_name_H-M   'P 1'
#
loop_
_entity.id
_entity.type
_entity.pdbx_description
1 polymer ?
#
loop_
_entity_poly.entity_id
_entity_poly.type
_entity_poly.pdbx_seq_one_letter_code
_entity_poly.pdbx_strand_id
1 'polypeptide(L)'
;MENKNIDNINNPNHYKLSCGVESIEIIKRVLGLKGFVAFCLGNILKYLIRAEKKNGKEDYKKAAKYLEWVIERDNEFFEQGNYFKTLEEAQKVKEELDKFWAKVRAGEIGGEK
;
A
#
# COMPACT_ATOMS: atom_id res chain seq x y z
N MET A 1 -29.15 -7.46 12.24
CA MET A 1 -28.23 -7.20 11.10
C MET A 1 -26.84 -7.11 11.69
N GLU A 2 -25.98 -8.09 11.42
CA GLU A 2 -24.61 -8.11 11.93
C GLU A 2 -23.82 -6.92 11.37
N ASN A 3 -23.30 -6.07 12.27
CA ASN A 3 -22.27 -5.11 11.93
C ASN A 3 -21.02 -5.89 11.50
N LYS A 4 -20.86 -6.12 10.19
CA LYS A 4 -19.58 -6.54 9.62
C LYS A 4 -18.57 -5.44 9.94
N ASN A 5 -17.77 -5.65 10.99
CA ASN A 5 -16.59 -4.84 11.29
C ASN A 5 -15.67 -4.90 10.06
N ILE A 6 -15.74 -3.88 9.22
CA ILE A 6 -14.82 -3.73 8.09
C ILE A 6 -13.45 -3.47 8.69
N ASP A 7 -12.53 -4.42 8.54
CA ASP A 7 -11.14 -4.27 8.98
C ASP A 7 -10.40 -3.30 8.05
N ASN A 8 -10.66 -2.00 8.25
CA ASN A 8 -10.02 -0.90 7.54
C ASN A 8 -8.53 -0.73 7.88
N ILE A 9 -7.97 -1.59 8.74
CA ILE A 9 -6.58 -1.54 9.17
C ILE A 9 -5.78 -2.60 8.42
N ASN A 10 -6.23 -3.85 8.44
CA ASN A 10 -5.49 -4.95 7.82
C ASN A 10 -5.98 -5.30 6.41
N ASN A 11 -7.23 -4.98 6.06
CA ASN A 11 -7.81 -5.40 4.78
C ASN A 11 -8.85 -4.40 4.25
N PRO A 12 -8.44 -3.17 3.89
CA PRO A 12 -9.37 -2.17 3.41
C PRO A 12 -9.79 -2.55 1.99
N ASN A 13 -11.09 -2.78 1.78
CA ASN A 13 -11.65 -3.31 0.53
C ASN A 13 -11.28 -2.50 -0.73
N HIS A 14 -10.92 -1.22 -0.59
CA HIS A 14 -10.57 -0.34 -1.70
C HIS A 14 -9.10 -0.41 -2.14
N TYR A 15 -8.25 -1.21 -1.48
CA TYR A 15 -6.84 -1.37 -1.86
C TYR A 15 -6.54 -2.65 -2.64
N LYS A 16 -7.54 -3.48 -2.93
CA LYS A 16 -7.35 -4.68 -3.76
C LYS A 16 -7.62 -4.36 -5.22
N LEU A 17 -6.64 -4.62 -6.07
CA LEU A 17 -6.87 -4.65 -7.50
C LEU A 17 -7.78 -5.84 -7.86
N SER A 18 -8.42 -5.77 -9.02
CA SER A 18 -9.30 -6.83 -9.54
C SER A 18 -8.61 -8.20 -9.70
N CYS A 19 -7.28 -8.22 -9.73
CA CYS A 19 -6.45 -9.43 -9.77
C CYS A 19 -6.08 -9.99 -8.38
N GLY A 20 -6.61 -9.43 -7.29
CA GLY A 20 -6.38 -9.89 -5.91
C GLY A 20 -5.10 -9.36 -5.27
N VAL A 21 -4.30 -8.56 -5.98
CA VAL A 21 -3.07 -7.93 -5.47
C VAL A 21 -3.42 -6.70 -4.62
N GLU A 22 -2.81 -6.59 -3.44
CA GLU A 22 -2.97 -5.41 -2.58
C GLU A 22 -2.10 -4.25 -3.05
N SER A 23 -2.62 -3.03 -2.99
CA SER A 23 -1.92 -1.83 -3.45
C SER A 23 -0.58 -1.61 -2.75
N ILE A 24 -0.46 -2.03 -1.49
CA ILE A 24 0.79 -1.94 -0.73
C ILE A 24 1.88 -2.82 -1.34
N GLU A 25 1.52 -3.97 -1.92
CA GLU A 25 2.45 -4.87 -2.59
C GLU A 25 2.97 -4.25 -3.89
N ILE A 26 2.10 -3.56 -4.63
CA ILE A 26 2.47 -2.82 -5.83
C ILE A 26 3.39 -1.65 -5.48
N ILE A 27 3.03 -0.86 -4.46
CA ILE A 27 3.86 0.24 -3.96
C ILE A 27 5.23 -0.29 -3.54
N LYS A 28 5.29 -1.42 -2.83
CA LYS A 28 6.55 -2.08 -2.46
C LYS A 28 7.39 -2.45 -3.68
N ARG A 29 6.77 -3.06 -4.70
CA ARG A 29 7.46 -3.45 -5.95
C ARG A 29 7.98 -2.24 -6.72
N VAL A 30 7.19 -1.17 -6.82
CA VAL A 30 7.54 0.04 -7.58
C VAL A 30 8.63 0.85 -6.88
N LEU A 31 8.55 1.04 -5.56
CA LEU A 31 9.48 1.89 -4.82
C LEU A 31 10.79 1.18 -4.46
N GLY A 32 10.85 -0.15 -4.56
CA GLY A 32 11.94 -0.96 -4.04
C GLY A 32 12.06 -0.87 -2.51
N LEU A 33 13.02 -1.57 -1.92
CA LEU A 33 13.12 -1.68 -0.46
C LEU A 33 13.35 -0.32 0.22
N LYS A 34 14.37 0.43 -0.22
CA LYS A 34 14.71 1.74 0.36
C LYS A 34 13.57 2.75 0.19
N GLY A 35 12.97 2.80 -1.00
CA GLY A 35 11.85 3.70 -1.27
C GLY A 35 10.59 3.30 -0.49
N PHE A 36 10.32 2.00 -0.34
CA PHE A 36 9.21 1.51 0.47
C PHE A 36 9.40 1.83 1.96
N VAL A 37 10.61 1.67 2.51
CA VAL A 37 10.92 2.08 3.89
C VAL A 37 10.68 3.59 4.07
N ALA A 38 11.17 4.42 3.16
CA ALA A 38 10.92 5.87 3.19
C ALA A 38 9.40 6.19 3.11
N PHE A 39 8.66 5.49 2.25
CA PHE A 39 7.21 5.60 2.16
C PHE A 39 6.51 5.22 3.47
N CYS A 40 6.95 4.14 4.13
CA CYS A 40 6.41 3.73 5.42
C CYS A 40 6.67 4.78 6.50
N LEU A 41 7.91 5.28 6.60
CA LEU A 41 8.29 6.33 7.56
C LEU A 41 7.46 7.60 7.36
N GLY A 42 7.24 8.03 6.10
CA GLY A 42 6.37 9.16 5.79
C GLY A 42 4.91 8.94 6.22
N ASN A 43 4.37 7.73 6.03
CA ASN A 43 3.02 7.38 6.47
C ASN A 43 2.89 7.34 7.99
N ILE A 44 3.90 6.81 8.70
CA ILE A 44 3.96 6.82 10.18
C ILE A 44 3.84 8.26 10.67
N LEU A 45 4.70 9.16 10.19
CA LEU A 45 4.69 10.57 10.58
C LEU A 45 3.33 11.22 10.29
N LYS A 46 2.79 11.01 9.10
CA LYS A 46 1.45 11.50 8.71
C LYS A 46 0.37 11.05 9.68
N TYR A 47 0.33 9.77 10.06
CA TYR A 47 -0.70 9.25 10.95
C TYR A 47 -0.53 9.77 12.38
N LEU A 48 0.70 9.86 12.90
CA LEU A 48 0.97 10.44 14.23
C LEU A 48 0.50 11.90 14.31
N ILE A 49 0.80 12.72 13.30
CA ILE A 49 0.35 14.13 13.24
C ILE A 49 -1.18 14.22 13.18
N ARG A 50 -1.84 13.29 12.49
CA ARG A 50 -3.29 13.31 12.27
C ARG A 50 -4.10 12.72 13.42
N ALA A 51 -3.51 11.84 14.24
CA ALA A 51 -4.22 11.07 15.26
C ALA A 51 -5.06 11.97 16.18
N GLU A 52 -4.44 12.97 16.81
CA GLU A 52 -5.13 13.89 17.72
C GLU A 52 -6.10 14.87 17.04
N LYS A 53 -6.12 14.91 15.70
CA LYS A 53 -6.94 15.85 14.92
C LYS A 53 -8.10 15.21 14.18
N LYS A 54 -8.07 13.90 13.91
CA LYS A 54 -9.06 13.24 13.05
C LYS A 54 -9.54 11.88 13.55
N ASN A 55 -8.66 10.88 13.56
CA ASN A 55 -9.08 9.48 13.73
C ASN A 55 -8.57 8.82 15.03
N GLY A 56 -7.85 9.56 15.88
CA GLY A 56 -7.36 9.11 17.19
C GLY A 56 -6.66 7.75 17.13
N LYS A 57 -7.18 6.81 17.93
CA LYS A 57 -6.67 5.43 18.08
C LYS A 57 -6.50 4.68 16.76
N GLU A 58 -7.34 4.95 15.75
CA GLU A 58 -7.20 4.27 14.45
C GLU A 58 -5.92 4.67 13.72
N ASP A 59 -5.56 5.96 13.75
CA ASP A 59 -4.32 6.43 13.12
C ASP A 59 -3.08 5.92 13.87
N TYR A 60 -3.14 5.79 15.20
CA TYR A 60 -2.07 5.13 15.96
C TYR A 60 -1.88 3.66 15.55
N LYS A 61 -2.96 2.91 15.36
CA LYS A 61 -2.88 1.53 14.87
C LYS A 61 -2.31 1.46 13.45
N LYS A 62 -2.67 2.40 12.58
CA LYS A 62 -2.09 2.50 11.24
C LYS A 62 -0.60 2.80 11.31
N ALA A 63 -0.17 3.75 12.13
CA ALA A 63 1.25 4.04 12.35
C ALA A 63 2.01 2.79 12.83
N ALA A 64 1.46 2.05 13.81
CA ALA A 64 2.05 0.81 14.29
C ALA A 64 2.19 -0.25 13.19
N LYS A 65 1.20 -0.40 12.30
CA LYS A 65 1.26 -1.35 11.18
C LYS A 65 2.38 -1.01 10.19
N TYR A 66 2.56 0.27 9.87
CA TYR A 66 3.66 0.70 9.02
C TYR A 66 5.02 0.53 9.69
N LEU A 67 5.11 0.68 11.02
CA LEU A 67 6.34 0.45 11.77
C LEU A 67 6.73 -1.03 11.77
N GLU A 68 5.76 -1.94 11.94
CA GLU A 68 5.98 -3.39 11.80
C GLU A 68 6.65 -3.72 10.46
N TRP A 69 6.12 -3.17 9.35
CA TRP A 69 6.72 -3.37 8.03
C TRP A 69 8.15 -2.83 7.91
N VAL A 70 8.49 -1.74 8.60
CA VAL A 70 9.87 -1.22 8.62
C VAL A 70 10.78 -2.20 9.37
N ILE A 71 10.38 -2.64 10.56
CA ILE A 71 11.16 -3.55 11.41
C ILE A 71 11.40 -4.91 10.73
N GLU A 72 10.38 -5.49 10.10
CA GLU A 72 10.51 -6.73 9.32
C GLU A 72 11.61 -6.64 8.25
N ARG A 73 11.80 -5.45 7.67
CA ARG A 73 12.70 -5.19 6.54
C ARG A 73 14.09 -4.70 6.97
N ASP A 74 14.21 -4.18 8.19
CA ASP A 74 15.49 -3.79 8.80
C ASP A 74 16.36 -5.03 9.10
N ASN A 75 15.73 -6.20 9.31
CA ASN A 75 16.41 -7.48 9.49
C ASN A 75 16.90 -8.13 8.18
N GLU A 76 16.53 -7.60 7.01
CA GLU A 76 16.90 -8.11 5.69
C GLU A 76 17.70 -7.07 4.87
N PHE A 77 18.69 -6.42 5.49
CA PHE A 77 19.70 -5.62 4.76
C PHE A 77 20.67 -6.53 3.99
N PHE A 78 20.19 -7.31 3.03
CA PHE A 78 21.04 -7.94 2.01
C PHE A 78 20.40 -7.78 0.62
N GLU A 79 21.13 -7.02 -0.19
CA GLU A 79 21.09 -6.85 -1.64
C GLU A 79 19.91 -7.45 -2.42
N GLN A 80 19.20 -6.61 -3.18
CA GLN A 80 18.97 -6.87 -4.61
C GLN A 80 18.26 -5.71 -5.30
N GLY A 81 18.95 -5.16 -6.29
CA GLY A 81 18.48 -4.11 -7.20
C GLY A 81 17.78 -4.64 -8.45
N ASN A 82 17.00 -5.72 -8.36
CA ASN A 82 15.98 -6.03 -9.37
C ASN A 82 14.88 -6.91 -8.75
N TYR A 83 13.64 -6.41 -8.74
CA TYR A 83 12.56 -6.88 -7.87
C TYR A 83 11.52 -7.78 -8.55
N PHE A 84 11.62 -7.95 -9.87
CA PHE A 84 10.86 -8.96 -10.60
C PHE A 84 11.79 -10.16 -10.84
N LYS A 85 11.33 -11.37 -10.51
CA LYS A 85 12.13 -12.59 -10.74
C LYS A 85 12.32 -12.82 -12.24
N THR A 86 11.40 -12.31 -13.06
CA THR A 86 11.46 -12.37 -14.52
C THR A 86 10.93 -11.09 -15.18
N LEU A 87 11.35 -10.85 -16.44
CA LEU A 87 10.79 -9.77 -17.28
C LEU A 87 9.28 -9.92 -17.49
N GLU A 88 8.78 -11.16 -17.51
CA GLU A 88 7.36 -11.46 -17.68
C GLU A 88 6.52 -10.97 -16.49
N GLU A 89 7.03 -11.12 -15.26
CA GLU A 89 6.38 -10.60 -14.06
C GLU A 89 6.31 -9.06 -14.08
N ALA A 90 7.39 -8.41 -14.52
CA ALA A 90 7.42 -6.95 -14.68
C ALA A 90 6.40 -6.48 -15.73
N GLN A 91 6.33 -7.19 -16.86
CA GLN A 91 5.42 -6.89 -17.97
C GLN A 91 3.95 -7.01 -17.53
N LYS A 92 3.59 -8.09 -16.83
CA LYS A 92 2.23 -8.31 -16.31
C LYS A 92 1.79 -7.21 -15.35
N VAL A 93 2.66 -6.80 -14.43
CA VAL A 93 2.36 -5.70 -13.49
C VAL A 93 2.18 -4.38 -14.23
N LYS A 94 3.02 -4.11 -15.24
CA LYS A 94 2.89 -2.92 -16.09
C LYS A 94 1.55 -2.90 -16.82
N GLU A 95 1.15 -3.99 -17.46
CA GLU A 95 -0.13 -4.10 -18.18
C GLU A 95 -1.33 -3.87 -17.26
N GLU A 96 -1.32 -4.44 -16.06
CA GLU A 96 -2.39 -4.23 -15.07
C GLU A 96 -2.45 -2.78 -14.56
N LEU A 97 -1.28 -2.15 -14.35
CA LEU A 97 -1.20 -0.73 -14.01
C LEU A 97 -1.72 0.16 -15.14
N ASP A 98 -1.37 -0.15 -16.39
CA ASP A 98 -1.84 0.61 -17.56
C ASP A 98 -3.37 0.52 -17.70
N LYS A 99 -3.95 -0.67 -17.50
CA LYS A 99 -5.41 -0.86 -17.44
C LYS A 99 -6.04 -0.09 -16.28
N PHE A 100 -5.46 -0.17 -15.08
CA PHE A 100 -5.94 0.56 -13.91
C PHE A 100 -5.97 2.07 -14.17
N TRP A 101 -4.87 2.63 -14.67
CA TRP A 101 -4.78 4.07 -14.97
C TRP A 101 -5.67 4.50 -16.14
N ALA A 102 -5.94 3.61 -17.10
CA ALA A 102 -6.93 3.88 -18.14
C ALA A 102 -8.33 4.07 -17.54
N LYS A 103 -8.73 3.23 -16.59
CA LYS A 103 -10.01 3.36 -15.87
C LYS A 103 -10.08 4.61 -14.99
N VAL A 104 -8.98 4.95 -14.32
CA VAL A 104 -8.88 6.22 -13.57
C VAL A 104 -9.08 7.42 -14.50
N ARG A 105 -8.41 7.43 -15.66
CA ARG A 105 -8.57 8.51 -16.67
C ARG A 105 -9.97 8.55 -17.27
N ALA A 106 -10.65 7.41 -17.37
CA ALA A 106 -12.04 7.32 -17.83
C ALA A 106 -13.06 7.76 -16.75
N GLY A 107 -12.61 8.08 -15.53
CA GLY A 107 -13.50 8.46 -14.42
C GLY A 107 -14.26 7.29 -13.78
N GLU A 108 -13.95 6.05 -14.18
CA GLU A 108 -14.59 4.83 -13.65
C GLU A 108 -14.15 4.52 -12.21
N ILE A 109 -12.97 4.99 -11.81
CA ILE A 109 -12.37 4.81 -10.49
C ILE A 109 -12.02 6.20 -9.93
N GLY A 110 -12.59 6.54 -8.77
CA GLY A 110 -12.32 7.82 -8.09
C GLY A 110 -13.20 9.00 -8.50
N GLY A 111 -14.23 8.78 -9.31
CA GLY A 111 -15.27 9.77 -9.61
C GLY A 111 -16.05 10.20 -8.37
N GLU A 112 -16.44 11.48 -8.34
CA GLU A 112 -17.02 12.20 -7.20
C GLU A 112 -18.19 11.47 -6.53
N LYS A 113 -18.11 11.37 -5.19
CA LYS A 113 -19.25 11.48 -4.29
C LYS A 113 -19.00 12.63 -3.34
#